data_AF-A0A376F2U5-F1
#
_entry.id   AF-A0A376F2U5-F1
#
_cell.length_a   1.000
_cell.length_b   1.000
_cell.length_c   1.000
_cell.angle_alpha   90.00
_cell.angle_beta   90.00
_cell.angle_gamma   90.00
#
_symmetry.space_group_name_H-M   'P 1'
#
loop_
_entity.id
_entity.type
_entity.pdbx_description
1 polymer ?
#
loop_
_entity_poly.entity_id
_entity_poly.type
_entity_poly.pdbx_seq_one_letter_code
_entity_poly.pdbx_strand_id
1 'polypeptide(L)'
;MMDSLRTAANSLVLKIIFGIIIVSFILTGVSSYLIGGGANYAAKVNGQEISRGQFENAFAGERNRMQQQLGDQFSELAANEGYMKTLRQQTLNRLIDEALLDQYAKKLGLGISDEQVKKAIFSTQAFQSNGKFDNARYNSIVNQMGMTADQYAQALRNQLTTQQLINAVVGTDFMLKGETDELAALVAQQRVVRRSDH
;
A
#
# COMPACT_ATOMS: atom_id res chain seq x y z
N MET A 1 -54.83 -6.02 24.71
CA MET A 1 -54.07 -6.00 23.43
C MET A 1 -52.65 -6.60 23.55
N MET A 2 -52.14 -6.89 24.76
CA MET A 2 -50.85 -7.59 24.96
C MET A 2 -51.01 -9.13 24.94
N ASP A 3 -52.20 -9.67 25.24
CA ASP A 3 -52.42 -11.12 25.32
C ASP A 3 -52.51 -11.80 23.94
N SER A 4 -52.95 -11.09 22.90
CA SER A 4 -52.97 -11.57 21.52
C SER A 4 -51.57 -11.79 20.93
N LEU A 5 -50.55 -11.09 21.45
CA LEU A 5 -49.14 -11.31 21.09
C LEU A 5 -48.56 -12.56 21.78
N ARG A 6 -48.95 -12.82 23.04
CA ARG A 6 -48.54 -14.03 23.78
C ARG A 6 -49.19 -15.31 23.23
N THR A 7 -50.45 -15.26 22.83
CA THR A 7 -51.16 -16.41 22.26
C THR A 7 -50.68 -16.75 20.85
N ALA A 8 -50.32 -15.74 20.04
CA ALA A 8 -49.73 -15.95 18.72
C ALA A 8 -48.39 -16.71 18.80
N ALA A 9 -47.55 -16.39 19.79
CA ALA A 9 -46.25 -17.02 20.02
C ALA A 9 -46.34 -18.52 20.37
N ASN A 10 -47.48 -18.98 20.90
CA ASN A 10 -47.71 -20.39 21.23
C ASN A 10 -48.53 -21.16 20.18
N SER A 11 -48.92 -20.51 19.08
CA SER A 11 -49.64 -21.18 18.00
C SER A 11 -48.71 -22.11 17.22
N LEU A 12 -49.15 -23.35 17.00
CA LEU A 12 -48.44 -24.36 16.21
C LEU A 12 -48.07 -23.83 14.82
N VAL A 13 -48.95 -23.02 14.24
CA VAL A 13 -48.79 -22.36 12.93
C VAL A 13 -47.56 -21.44 12.91
N LEU A 14 -47.36 -20.62 13.95
CA LEU A 14 -46.21 -19.72 14.02
C LEU A 14 -44.88 -20.48 14.12
N LYS A 15 -44.85 -21.61 14.85
CA LYS A 15 -43.67 -22.47 14.96
C LYS A 15 -43.29 -23.10 13.62
N ILE A 16 -44.27 -23.49 12.80
CA ILE A 16 -44.04 -24.02 11.45
C ILE A 16 -43.46 -22.92 10.54
N ILE A 17 -44.03 -21.71 10.58
CA ILE A 17 -43.53 -20.57 9.79
C ILE A 17 -42.10 -20.21 10.19
N PHE A 18 -41.81 -20.10 11.50
CA PHE A 18 -40.44 -19.87 11.98
C PHE A 18 -39.49 -21.00 11.60
N GLY A 19 -39.95 -22.25 11.66
CA GLY A 19 -39.16 -23.41 11.22
C GLY A 19 -38.77 -23.32 9.76
N ILE A 20 -39.72 -22.97 8.87
CA ILE A 20 -39.45 -22.78 7.44
C ILE A 20 -38.48 -21.63 7.20
N ILE A 21 -38.64 -20.51 7.92
CA ILE A 21 -37.72 -19.36 7.81
C ILE A 21 -36.30 -19.76 8.24
N ILE A 22 -36.15 -20.42 9.39
CA ILE A 22 -34.85 -20.89 9.90
C ILE A 22 -34.20 -21.88 8.92
N VAL A 23 -34.97 -22.85 8.39
CA VAL A 23 -34.47 -23.81 7.40
C VAL A 23 -34.08 -23.11 6.10
N SER A 24 -34.85 -22.11 5.66
CA SER A 24 -34.51 -21.29 4.50
C SER A 24 -33.20 -20.52 4.70
N PHE A 25 -32.96 -19.95 5.90
CA PHE A 25 -31.70 -19.30 6.25
C PHE A 25 -30.50 -20.26 6.26
N ILE A 26 -30.70 -21.51 6.69
CA ILE A 26 -29.67 -22.57 6.65
C ILE A 26 -29.38 -22.96 5.19
N LEU A 27 -30.41 -23.14 4.35
CA LEU A 27 -30.28 -23.55 2.95
C LEU A 27 -29.70 -22.44 2.05
N THR A 28 -30.01 -21.17 2.32
CA THR A 28 -29.49 -20.01 1.57
C THR A 28 -28.15 -19.49 2.10
N GLY A 29 -27.65 -20.02 3.23
CA GLY A 29 -26.30 -19.78 3.72
C GLY A 29 -26.06 -18.42 4.38
N VAL A 30 -27.12 -17.73 4.82
CA VAL A 30 -26.99 -16.38 5.40
C VAL A 30 -26.28 -16.41 6.77
N SER A 31 -26.18 -17.58 7.41
CA SER A 31 -25.37 -17.84 8.61
C SER A 31 -23.88 -17.51 8.41
N SER A 32 -23.38 -17.61 7.16
CA SER A 32 -22.01 -17.25 6.80
C SER A 32 -21.74 -15.75 6.95
N TYR A 33 -22.77 -14.91 6.77
CA TYR A 33 -22.65 -13.45 6.88
C TYR A 33 -22.70 -12.91 8.32
N LEU A 34 -23.28 -13.67 9.26
CA LEU A 34 -23.50 -13.20 10.65
C LEU A 34 -22.54 -13.81 11.68
N ILE A 35 -22.01 -15.01 11.41
CA ILE A 35 -21.12 -15.73 12.35
C ILE A 35 -19.64 -15.61 11.93
N GLY A 36 -19.38 -15.14 10.72
CA GLY A 36 -18.05 -14.80 10.26
C GLY A 36 -17.64 -13.38 10.67
N GLY A 37 -16.96 -13.25 11.82
CA GLY A 37 -15.83 -12.32 11.93
C GLY A 37 -14.70 -12.73 10.98
N GLY A 38 -15.06 -12.98 9.70
CA GLY A 38 -14.23 -13.52 8.66
C GLY A 38 -13.15 -12.50 8.40
N ALA A 39 -11.93 -12.89 8.72
CA ALA A 39 -10.81 -12.00 8.77
C ALA A 39 -10.79 -11.09 7.52
N ASN A 40 -10.93 -9.78 7.77
CA ASN A 40 -11.08 -8.73 6.77
C ASN A 40 -9.76 -8.49 6.02
N TYR A 41 -9.10 -9.54 5.54
CA TYR A 41 -7.83 -9.47 4.82
C TYR A 41 -7.96 -9.98 3.40
N ALA A 42 -7.27 -9.31 2.48
CA ALA A 42 -7.10 -9.71 1.09
C ALA A 42 -5.96 -10.72 0.93
N ALA A 43 -4.91 -10.62 1.77
CA ALA A 43 -3.80 -11.56 1.84
C ALA A 43 -3.14 -11.52 3.22
N LYS A 44 -2.42 -12.58 3.57
CA LYS A 44 -1.59 -12.67 4.78
C LYS A 44 -0.17 -13.07 4.41
N VAL A 45 0.79 -12.26 4.81
CA VAL A 45 2.22 -12.39 4.45
C VAL A 45 3.03 -12.53 5.73
N ASN A 46 3.55 -13.72 6.02
CA ASN A 46 4.32 -14.03 7.25
C ASN A 46 3.67 -13.54 8.56
N GLY A 47 2.34 -13.59 8.65
CA GLY A 47 1.61 -13.15 9.84
C GLY A 47 1.09 -11.70 9.78
N GLN A 48 1.60 -10.86 8.86
CA GLN A 48 1.06 -9.53 8.60
C GLN A 48 -0.12 -9.62 7.65
N GLU A 49 -1.25 -9.03 8.03
CA GLU A 49 -2.49 -9.06 7.26
C GLU A 49 -2.63 -7.80 6.41
N ILE A 50 -2.82 -7.98 5.10
CA ILE A 50 -3.19 -6.92 4.18
C ILE A 50 -4.71 -6.83 4.22
N SER A 51 -5.26 -5.76 4.79
CA SER A 51 -6.71 -5.66 4.96
C SER A 51 -7.43 -5.54 3.61
N ARG A 52 -8.69 -5.99 3.55
CA ARG A 52 -9.52 -5.81 2.37
C ARG A 52 -9.68 -4.33 2.03
N GLY A 53 -9.83 -3.47 3.03
CA GLY A 53 -9.90 -2.02 2.84
C GLY A 53 -8.63 -1.43 2.21
N GLN A 54 -7.44 -1.88 2.63
CA GLN A 54 -6.17 -1.47 2.03
C GLN A 54 -6.09 -1.89 0.56
N PHE A 55 -6.46 -3.14 0.26
CA PHE A 55 -6.49 -3.65 -1.10
C PHE A 55 -7.46 -2.86 -2.00
N GLU A 56 -8.69 -2.63 -1.56
CA GLU A 56 -9.69 -1.88 -2.34
C GLU A 56 -9.25 -0.43 -2.59
N ASN A 57 -8.66 0.23 -1.59
CA ASN A 57 -8.11 1.58 -1.75
C ASN A 57 -6.97 1.61 -2.77
N ALA A 58 -6.05 0.63 -2.69
CA ALA A 58 -4.94 0.52 -3.64
C ALA A 58 -5.44 0.24 -5.07
N PHE A 59 -6.43 -0.64 -5.22
CA PHE A 59 -7.03 -0.97 -6.50
C PHE A 59 -7.78 0.22 -7.10
N ALA A 60 -8.53 0.96 -6.29
CA ALA A 60 -9.20 2.19 -6.72
C ALA A 60 -8.18 3.25 -7.19
N GLY A 61 -7.06 3.40 -6.49
CA GLY A 61 -5.97 4.29 -6.89
C GLY A 61 -5.36 3.91 -8.23
N GLU A 62 -5.05 2.61 -8.43
CA GLU A 62 -4.49 2.11 -9.68
C GLU A 62 -5.46 2.29 -10.85
N ARG A 63 -6.74 1.97 -10.62
CA ARG A 63 -7.81 2.18 -11.58
C ARG A 63 -7.90 3.64 -12.01
N ASN A 64 -7.92 4.57 -11.05
CA ASN A 64 -8.01 6.00 -11.34
C ASN A 64 -6.80 6.48 -12.16
N ARG A 65 -5.60 5.99 -11.83
CA ARG A 65 -4.38 6.30 -12.58
C ARG A 65 -4.46 5.82 -14.03
N MET A 66 -4.92 4.58 -14.25
CA MET A 66 -5.07 4.06 -15.62
C MET A 66 -6.18 4.79 -16.39
N GLN A 67 -7.28 5.15 -15.73
CA GLN A 67 -8.33 5.95 -16.34
C GLN A 67 -7.82 7.33 -16.78
N GLN A 68 -6.96 7.97 -15.98
CA GLN A 68 -6.32 9.24 -16.36
C GLN A 68 -5.36 9.11 -17.55
N GLN A 69 -4.70 7.95 -17.71
CA GLN A 69 -3.74 7.71 -18.79
C GLN A 69 -4.41 7.28 -20.10
N LEU A 70 -5.43 6.44 -20.03
CA LEU A 70 -6.07 5.82 -21.20
C LEU A 70 -7.37 6.51 -21.63
N GLY A 71 -7.97 7.32 -20.74
CA GLY A 71 -9.23 8.02 -21.02
C GLY A 71 -10.35 7.04 -21.38
N ASP A 72 -11.02 7.29 -22.50
CA ASP A 72 -12.17 6.49 -22.96
C ASP A 72 -11.82 5.03 -23.27
N GLN A 73 -10.56 4.75 -23.66
CA GLN A 73 -10.08 3.38 -23.90
C GLN A 73 -10.09 2.52 -22.63
N PHE A 74 -10.02 3.16 -21.45
CA PHE A 74 -10.12 2.43 -20.19
C PHE A 74 -11.49 1.75 -20.03
N SER A 75 -12.57 2.36 -20.50
CA SER A 75 -13.93 1.81 -20.36
C SER A 75 -14.11 0.50 -21.13
N GLU A 76 -13.54 0.40 -22.33
CA GLU A 76 -13.56 -0.82 -23.13
C GLU A 76 -12.75 -1.95 -22.48
N LEU A 77 -11.57 -1.62 -21.94
CA LEU A 77 -10.73 -2.57 -21.21
C LEU A 77 -11.38 -2.98 -19.89
N ALA A 78 -12.02 -2.05 -19.18
CA ALA A 78 -12.71 -2.30 -17.92
C ALA A 78 -13.96 -3.16 -18.07
N ALA A 79 -14.60 -3.14 -19.25
CA ALA A 79 -15.70 -4.04 -19.58
C ALA A 79 -15.23 -5.51 -19.73
N ASN A 80 -13.93 -5.74 -19.94
CA ASN A 80 -13.35 -7.08 -19.95
C ASN A 80 -13.05 -7.55 -18.51
N GLU A 81 -13.84 -8.52 -18.03
CA GLU A 81 -13.66 -9.10 -16.68
C GLU A 81 -12.26 -9.72 -16.47
N GLY A 82 -11.67 -10.31 -17.51
CA GLY A 82 -10.33 -10.90 -17.44
C GLY A 82 -9.25 -9.84 -17.19
N TYR A 83 -9.38 -8.68 -17.81
CA TYR A 83 -8.48 -7.55 -17.59
C TYR A 83 -8.62 -6.99 -16.17
N MET A 84 -9.86 -6.77 -15.69
CA MET A 84 -10.11 -6.34 -14.30
C MET A 84 -9.57 -7.33 -13.26
N LYS A 85 -9.70 -8.64 -13.51
CA LYS A 85 -9.12 -9.67 -12.63
C LYS A 85 -7.60 -9.59 -12.58
N THR A 86 -6.96 -9.40 -13.73
CA THR A 86 -5.50 -9.26 -13.83
C THR A 86 -5.01 -8.03 -13.08
N LEU A 87 -5.68 -6.89 -13.26
CA LEU A 87 -5.36 -5.64 -12.56
C LEU A 87 -5.46 -5.78 -11.04
N ARG A 88 -6.51 -6.45 -10.55
CA ARG A 88 -6.65 -6.78 -9.13
C ARG A 88 -5.50 -7.65 -8.63
N GLN A 89 -5.13 -8.68 -9.38
CA GLN A 89 -4.03 -9.57 -9.02
C GLN A 89 -2.68 -8.84 -8.99
N GLN A 90 -2.39 -7.99 -9.96
CA GLN A 90 -1.20 -7.15 -9.98
C GLN A 90 -1.15 -6.21 -8.78
N THR A 91 -2.28 -5.57 -8.45
CA THR A 91 -2.39 -4.70 -7.27
C THR A 91 -2.11 -5.48 -5.98
N LEU A 92 -2.67 -6.69 -5.85
CA LEU A 92 -2.46 -7.53 -4.68
C LEU A 92 -1.00 -7.96 -4.54
N ASN A 93 -0.39 -8.41 -5.64
CA ASN A 93 1.02 -8.81 -5.65
C ASN A 93 1.93 -7.65 -5.23
N ARG A 94 1.68 -6.44 -5.74
CA ARG A 94 2.42 -5.24 -5.34
C ARG A 94 2.34 -4.98 -3.83
N LEU A 95 1.15 -5.12 -3.23
CA LEU A 95 0.98 -4.96 -1.78
C LEU A 95 1.69 -6.07 -0.98
N ILE A 96 1.74 -7.28 -1.51
CA ILE A 96 2.50 -8.39 -0.92
C ILE A 96 4.00 -8.08 -0.95
N ASP A 97 4.52 -7.63 -2.09
CA ASP A 97 5.93 -7.27 -2.26
C ASP A 97 6.32 -6.11 -1.32
N GLU A 98 5.47 -5.09 -1.21
CA GLU A 98 5.64 -3.96 -0.29
C GLU A 98 5.69 -4.44 1.18
N ALA A 99 4.80 -5.36 1.57
CA ALA A 99 4.80 -5.95 2.91
C ALA A 99 6.06 -6.80 3.17
N LEU A 100 6.53 -7.56 2.19
CA LEU A 100 7.77 -8.35 2.31
C LEU A 100 9.00 -7.43 2.48
N LEU A 101 9.06 -6.34 1.72
CA LEU A 101 10.14 -5.35 1.84
C LEU A 101 10.14 -4.67 3.20
N ASP A 102 8.98 -4.26 3.72
CA ASP A 102 8.85 -3.69 5.06
C ASP A 102 9.29 -4.68 6.16
N GLN A 103 8.91 -5.95 6.05
CA GLN A 103 9.37 -6.99 6.97
C GLN A 103 10.88 -7.22 6.91
N TYR A 104 11.44 -7.20 5.71
CA TYR A 104 12.88 -7.34 5.51
C TYR A 104 13.64 -6.14 6.11
N ALA A 105 13.17 -4.91 5.87
CA ALA A 105 13.72 -3.70 6.48
C ALA A 105 13.66 -3.77 8.01
N LYS A 106 12.53 -4.20 8.59
CA LYS A 106 12.39 -4.41 10.05
C LYS A 106 13.36 -5.47 10.57
N LYS A 107 13.52 -6.60 9.87
CA LYS A 107 14.45 -7.68 10.23
C LYS A 107 15.90 -7.20 10.23
N LEU A 108 16.26 -6.32 9.31
CA LEU A 108 17.58 -5.69 9.25
C LEU A 108 17.74 -4.52 10.25
N GLY A 109 16.70 -4.20 11.04
CA GLY A 109 16.71 -3.05 11.95
C GLY A 109 16.71 -1.69 11.24
N LEU A 110 16.37 -1.65 9.95
CA LEU A 110 16.36 -0.45 9.10
C LEU A 110 15.01 0.29 9.18
N GLY A 111 14.43 0.34 10.38
CA GLY A 111 13.20 1.08 10.64
C GLY A 111 13.50 2.54 10.96
N ILE A 112 12.97 3.46 10.16
CA ILE A 112 13.03 4.89 10.47
C ILE A 112 12.03 5.20 11.57
N SER A 113 12.53 5.58 12.75
CA SER A 113 11.71 5.94 13.90
C SER A 113 11.02 7.28 13.70
N ASP A 114 9.93 7.52 14.42
CA ASP A 114 9.20 8.79 14.40
C ASP A 114 10.10 9.98 14.77
N GLU A 115 11.03 9.76 15.69
CA GLU A 115 12.04 10.75 16.06
C GLU A 115 13.00 11.07 14.91
N GLN A 116 13.39 10.07 14.11
CA GLN A 116 14.21 10.31 12.91
C GLN A 116 13.44 11.08 11.85
N VAL A 117 12.15 10.77 11.62
CA VAL A 117 11.29 11.55 10.70
C VAL A 117 11.18 12.99 11.20
N LYS A 118 10.87 13.19 12.48
CA LYS A 118 10.75 14.52 13.09
C LYS A 118 12.03 15.33 12.99
N LYS A 119 13.18 14.71 13.25
CA LYS A 119 14.50 15.34 13.10
C LYS A 119 14.76 15.75 11.65
N ALA A 120 14.43 14.89 10.69
CA ALA A 120 14.55 15.20 9.28
C ALA A 120 13.67 16.40 8.89
N ILE A 121 12.40 16.43 9.32
CA ILE A 121 11.49 17.57 9.10
C ILE A 121 12.08 18.85 9.70
N PHE A 122 12.58 18.81 10.94
CA PHE A 122 13.13 19.99 11.62
C PHE A 122 14.44 20.48 10.97
N SER A 123 15.20 19.57 10.36
CA SER A 123 16.44 19.90 9.64
C SER A 123 16.20 20.47 8.23
N THR A 124 14.99 20.37 7.69
CA THR A 124 14.67 20.86 6.35
C THR A 124 14.67 22.39 6.32
N GLN A 125 15.63 22.99 5.62
CA GLN A 125 15.79 24.44 5.50
C GLN A 125 14.50 25.14 5.01
N ALA A 126 13.76 24.50 4.11
CA ALA A 126 12.51 25.06 3.57
C ALA A 126 11.44 25.26 4.65
N PHE A 127 11.49 24.51 5.76
CA PHE A 127 10.57 24.61 6.89
C PHE A 127 11.09 25.47 8.02
N GLN A 128 12.23 26.13 7.82
CA GLN A 128 12.83 26.99 8.83
C GLN A 128 12.59 28.48 8.53
N SER A 129 12.45 29.26 9.60
CA SER A 129 12.49 30.72 9.60
C SER A 129 13.58 31.16 10.57
N ASN A 130 14.55 31.95 10.09
CA ASN A 130 15.73 32.35 10.86
C ASN A 130 16.51 31.15 11.48
N GLY A 131 16.60 30.04 10.74
CA GLY A 131 17.33 28.84 11.18
C GLY A 131 16.62 28.01 12.26
N LYS A 132 15.37 28.34 12.61
CA LYS A 132 14.53 27.54 13.52
C LYS A 132 13.31 27.03 12.78
N PHE A 133 12.85 25.84 13.15
CA PHE A 133 11.65 25.25 12.55
C PHE A 133 10.42 26.16 12.75
N ASP A 134 9.69 26.40 11.67
CA ASP A 134 8.47 27.22 11.63
C ASP A 134 7.29 26.34 11.18
N ASN A 135 6.40 26.05 12.13
CA ASN A 135 5.24 25.19 11.90
C ASN A 135 4.23 25.81 10.92
N ALA A 136 4.08 27.14 10.90
CA ALA A 136 3.16 27.80 9.96
C ALA A 136 3.70 27.67 8.53
N ARG A 137 5.01 27.85 8.36
CA ARG A 137 5.69 27.65 7.08
C ARG A 137 5.62 26.20 6.60
N TYR A 138 5.91 25.25 7.49
CA TYR A 138 5.77 23.82 7.22
C TYR A 138 4.37 23.48 6.70
N ASN A 139 3.33 23.84 7.44
CA ASN A 139 1.95 23.55 7.05
C ASN A 139 1.56 24.24 5.74
N SER A 140 2.00 25.48 5.51
CA SER A 140 1.76 26.18 4.25
C SER A 140 2.34 25.43 3.05
N ILE A 141 3.59 24.98 3.15
CA ILE A 141 4.26 24.24 2.06
C ILE A 141 3.61 22.87 1.86
N VAL A 142 3.32 22.13 2.93
CA VAL A 142 2.67 20.81 2.85
C VAL A 142 1.27 20.92 2.24
N ASN A 143 0.50 21.93 2.61
CA ASN A 143 -0.81 22.18 2.03
C ASN A 143 -0.73 22.60 0.55
N GLN A 144 0.30 23.36 0.16
CA GLN A 144 0.56 23.69 -1.26
C GLN A 144 0.85 22.45 -2.10
N MET A 145 1.46 21.42 -1.50
CA MET A 145 1.66 20.11 -2.14
C MET A 145 0.39 19.25 -2.18
N GLY A 146 -0.72 19.72 -1.61
CA GLY A 146 -1.98 18.97 -1.53
C GLY A 146 -1.92 17.77 -0.56
N MET A 147 -0.97 17.77 0.37
CA MET A 147 -0.77 16.69 1.34
C MET A 147 -1.18 17.13 2.74
N THR A 148 -1.43 16.17 3.63
CA THR A 148 -1.50 16.45 5.08
C THR A 148 -0.13 16.26 5.74
N ALA A 149 0.05 16.79 6.96
CA ALA A 149 1.28 16.60 7.71
C ALA A 149 1.63 15.11 7.92
N ASP A 150 0.62 14.27 8.20
CA ASP A 150 0.82 12.82 8.35
C ASP A 150 1.22 12.15 7.04
N GLN A 151 0.59 12.54 5.92
CA GLN A 151 0.95 12.02 4.60
C GLN A 151 2.38 12.40 4.22
N TYR A 152 2.78 13.64 4.50
CA TYR A 152 4.15 14.10 4.27
C TYR A 152 5.15 13.32 5.15
N ALA A 153 4.84 13.15 6.44
CA ALA A 153 5.69 12.38 7.36
C ALA A 153 5.85 10.92 6.90
N GLN A 154 4.78 10.28 6.40
CA GLN A 154 4.85 8.94 5.84
C GLN A 154 5.69 8.88 4.56
N ALA A 155 5.49 9.83 3.64
CA ALA A 155 6.31 9.91 2.43
C ALA A 155 7.79 10.10 2.75
N LEU A 156 8.11 10.97 3.71
CA LEU A 156 9.48 11.19 4.18
C LEU A 156 10.05 9.93 4.85
N ARG A 157 9.26 9.22 5.67
CA ARG A 157 9.67 7.94 6.26
C ARG A 157 10.08 6.95 5.18
N ASN A 158 9.25 6.75 4.16
CA ASN A 158 9.52 5.83 3.05
C ASN A 158 10.79 6.23 2.28
N GLN A 159 11.00 7.53 2.06
CA GLN A 159 12.21 8.04 1.42
C GLN A 159 13.47 7.76 2.26
N LEU A 160 13.41 7.98 3.57
CA LEU A 160 14.52 7.71 4.49
C LEU A 160 14.82 6.22 4.60
N THR A 161 13.79 5.37 4.65
CA THR A 161 13.94 3.91 4.65
C THR A 161 14.61 3.44 3.36
N THR A 162 14.20 3.97 2.20
CA THR A 162 14.83 3.65 0.91
C THR A 162 16.30 4.07 0.88
N GLN A 163 16.63 5.28 1.36
CA GLN A 163 18.03 5.72 1.47
C GLN A 163 18.84 4.81 2.40
N GLN A 164 18.28 4.42 3.54
CA GLN A 164 18.94 3.54 4.48
C GLN A 164 19.14 2.13 3.89
N LEU A 165 18.16 1.62 3.12
CA LEU A 165 18.27 0.36 2.40
C LEU A 165 19.36 0.42 1.32
N ILE A 166 19.42 1.49 0.52
CA ILE A 166 20.50 1.68 -0.46
C ILE A 166 21.85 1.72 0.25
N ASN A 167 21.98 2.46 1.34
CA ASN A 167 23.23 2.52 2.12
C ASN A 167 23.58 1.16 2.74
N ALA A 168 22.59 0.38 3.17
CA ALA A 168 22.81 -0.96 3.70
C ALA A 168 23.25 -1.92 2.59
N VAL A 169 22.65 -1.87 1.40
CA VAL A 169 22.99 -2.73 0.25
C VAL A 169 24.36 -2.36 -0.33
N VAL A 170 24.67 -1.06 -0.45
CA VAL A 170 25.99 -0.56 -0.87
C VAL A 170 27.05 -0.83 0.20
N GLY A 171 26.67 -0.82 1.48
CA GLY A 171 27.54 -1.13 2.61
C GLY A 171 27.74 -2.63 2.87
N THR A 172 26.86 -3.50 2.35
CA THR A 172 27.06 -4.95 2.37
C THR A 172 27.92 -5.35 1.18
N ASP A 173 29.19 -5.59 1.46
CA ASP A 173 30.20 -6.45 0.81
C ASP A 173 29.74 -7.41 -0.34
N PHE A 174 29.09 -6.89 -1.37
CA PHE A 174 28.86 -7.54 -2.68
C PHE A 174 29.54 -6.74 -3.79
N MET A 175 30.62 -6.06 -3.45
CA MET A 175 31.66 -5.70 -4.41
C MET A 175 32.77 -6.71 -4.19
N LEU A 176 32.84 -7.75 -5.04
CA LEU A 176 34.04 -8.55 -5.14
C LEU A 176 35.17 -7.55 -5.42
N LYS A 177 36.21 -7.52 -4.56
CA LYS A 177 37.35 -6.59 -4.66
C LYS A 177 38.13 -6.66 -5.99
N GLY A 178 37.64 -7.38 -7.01
CA GLY A 178 38.21 -7.48 -8.35
C GLY A 178 37.39 -6.84 -9.48
N GLU A 179 36.13 -6.42 -9.28
CA GLU A 179 35.31 -5.85 -10.38
C GLU A 179 35.39 -4.31 -10.47
N THR A 180 35.90 -3.65 -9.43
CA THR A 180 36.12 -2.20 -9.43
C THR A 180 37.21 -1.78 -10.42
N ASP A 181 38.22 -2.63 -10.64
CA ASP A 181 39.32 -2.35 -11.56
C ASP A 181 38.91 -2.51 -13.03
N GLU A 182 38.01 -3.44 -13.34
CA GLU A 182 37.51 -3.66 -14.70
C GLU A 182 36.54 -2.56 -15.14
N LEU A 183 35.68 -2.10 -14.22
CA LEU A 183 34.81 -0.94 -14.43
C LEU A 183 35.62 0.37 -14.49
N ALA A 184 36.65 0.53 -13.66
CA ALA A 184 37.57 1.67 -13.75
C ALA A 184 38.38 1.66 -15.06
N ALA A 185 38.80 0.48 -15.54
CA ALA A 185 39.49 0.33 -16.83
C ALA A 185 38.58 0.62 -18.03
N LEU A 186 37.31 0.21 -17.96
CA LEU A 186 36.30 0.51 -18.99
C LEU A 186 35.93 2.00 -19.05
N VAL A 187 35.90 2.69 -17.89
CA VAL A 187 35.60 4.13 -17.81
C VAL A 187 36.82 4.99 -18.14
N ALA A 188 38.04 4.55 -17.81
CA ALA A 188 39.28 5.26 -18.11
C ALA A 188 39.77 5.08 -19.56
N GLN A 189 39.12 4.22 -20.35
CA GLN A 189 39.46 4.00 -21.75
C GLN A 189 39.08 5.24 -22.60
N GLN A 190 40.03 6.16 -22.76
CA GLN A 190 39.92 7.30 -23.67
C GLN A 190 39.73 6.80 -25.12
N ARG A 191 38.53 6.97 -25.67
CA ARG A 191 38.30 6.84 -27.11
C ARG A 191 38.85 8.06 -27.82
N VAL A 192 40.07 7.94 -28.32
CA VAL A 192 40.63 8.90 -29.28
C VAL A 192 39.95 8.66 -30.63
N VAL A 193 38.92 9.46 -30.92
CA VAL A 193 38.30 9.49 -32.24
C VAL A 193 39.22 10.31 -33.15
N ARG A 194 39.99 9.65 -34.01
CA ARG A 194 40.64 10.30 -35.15
C ARG A 194 39.53 10.72 -36.12
N ARG A 195 39.26 12.03 -36.22
CA ARG A 195 38.57 12.57 -37.40
C ARG A 195 39.49 12.33 -38.59
N SER A 196 39.05 11.50 -39.51
CA SER A 196 39.58 11.47 -40.87
C SER A 196 39.00 12.68 -41.59
N ASP A 197 39.82 13.73 -41.70
CA ASP A 197 39.62 14.78 -42.69
C ASP A 197 39.91 14.17 -44.06
N HIS A 198 38.91 14.16 -44.95
CA HIS A 198 39.04 14.24 -46.40
C HIS A 198 37.70 14.65 -47.02
#